data_AF-A0A4R3QR24-F1
#
_entry.id   AF-A0A4R3QR24-F1
#
_cell.length_a   1.000
_cell.length_b   1.000
_cell.length_c   1.000
_cell.angle_alpha   90.00
_cell.angle_beta   90.00
_cell.angle_gamma   90.00
#
_symmetry.space_group_name_H-M   'P 1'
#
loop_
_entity.id
_entity.type
_entity.pdbx_description
1 polymer ?
#
loop_
_entity_poly.entity_id
_entity_poly.type
_entity_poly.pdbx_seq_one_letter_code
_entity_poly.pdbx_strand_id
1 'polypeptide(L)'
;MPISMYRLTVPMFQRGLTTLKNYLEKAEAYAREKGIDPDELVAARLAPDMLPLSGQYQRASDSAKLAVARLTATEAQIRGQRNDDRRTSRASRQDRGLSRDDRAGSARRHGNE
;
A
#
# COMPACT_ATOMS: atom_id res chain seq x y z
N MET A 1 -26.44 3.24 28.61
CA MET A 1 -25.04 3.05 28.12
C MET A 1 -24.92 3.71 26.75
N PRO A 2 -24.25 4.86 26.62
CA PRO A 2 -24.11 5.51 25.33
C PRO A 2 -23.28 4.63 24.37
N ILE A 3 -23.78 4.46 23.15
CA ILE A 3 -23.06 3.81 22.06
C ILE A 3 -21.97 4.77 21.58
N SER A 4 -20.72 4.31 21.56
CA SER A 4 -19.59 5.10 21.03
C SER A 4 -19.23 4.65 19.62
N MET A 5 -18.69 5.57 18.82
CA MET A 5 -18.27 5.26 17.45
C MET A 5 -17.19 4.17 17.39
N TYR A 6 -16.32 4.12 18.41
CA TYR A 6 -15.36 3.04 18.60
C TYR A 6 -16.06 1.69 18.69
N ARG A 7 -17.08 1.55 19.54
CA ARG A 7 -17.80 0.28 19.75
C ARG A 7 -18.51 -0.22 18.50
N LEU A 8 -18.97 0.69 17.64
CA LEU A 8 -19.64 0.34 16.39
C LEU A 8 -18.69 -0.09 15.27
N THR A 9 -17.39 0.26 15.35
CA THR A 9 -16.48 0.15 14.21
C THR A 9 -15.26 -0.71 14.48
N VAL A 10 -14.45 -0.36 15.47
CA VAL A 10 -13.14 -1.00 15.69
C VAL A 10 -13.26 -2.50 16.02
N PRO A 11 -14.11 -2.94 16.98
CA PRO A 11 -14.27 -4.36 17.28
C PRO A 11 -14.81 -5.17 16.10
N MET A 12 -15.67 -4.56 15.26
CA MET A 12 -16.23 -5.21 14.07
C MET A 12 -15.15 -5.45 13.01
N PHE A 13 -14.31 -4.46 12.72
CA PHE A 13 -13.18 -4.64 11.81
C PHE A 13 -12.16 -5.65 12.34
N GLN A 14 -11.83 -5.61 13.63
CA GLN A 14 -10.94 -6.59 14.25
C GLN A 14 -11.46 -8.02 14.10
N ARG A 15 -12.76 -8.23 14.37
CA ARG A 15 -13.39 -9.54 14.19
C ARG A 15 -13.31 -10.00 12.73
N GLY A 16 -13.69 -9.15 11.78
CA GLY A 16 -13.66 -9.49 10.35
C GLY A 16 -12.26 -9.84 9.84
N LEU A 17 -11.25 -9.03 10.19
CA LEU A 17 -9.85 -9.29 9.82
C LEU A 17 -9.31 -10.56 10.49
N THR A 18 -9.72 -10.87 11.72
CA THR A 18 -9.37 -12.12 12.39
C THR A 18 -9.98 -13.32 11.66
N THR A 19 -11.24 -13.23 11.23
CA THR A 19 -11.86 -14.28 10.41
C THR A 19 -11.14 -14.49 9.08
N LEU A 20 -10.74 -13.41 8.40
CA LEU A 20 -9.95 -13.51 7.17
C LEU A 20 -8.59 -14.18 7.40
N LYS A 21 -7.91 -13.89 8.51
CA LYS A 21 -6.69 -14.60 8.90
C LYS A 21 -6.93 -16.10 9.05
N ASN A 22 -8.00 -16.50 9.74
CA ASN A 22 -8.34 -17.91 9.93
C ASN A 22 -8.63 -18.63 8.59
N TYR A 23 -9.16 -17.91 7.58
CA TYR A 23 -9.32 -18.48 6.24
C TYR A 23 -7.99 -18.72 5.54
N LEU A 24 -7.00 -17.85 5.72
CA LEU A 24 -5.65 -18.08 5.17
C LEU A 24 -4.98 -19.28 5.83
N GLU A 25 -5.12 -19.45 7.15
CA GLU A 25 -4.59 -20.62 7.87
C GLU A 25 -5.21 -21.93 7.35
N LYS A 26 -6.52 -21.91 7.05
CA LYS A 26 -7.20 -23.06 6.42
C LYS A 26 -6.77 -23.28 4.97
N ALA A 27 -6.56 -22.22 4.20
CA ALA A 27 -6.08 -22.31 2.83
C ALA A 27 -4.67 -22.91 2.78
N GLU A 28 -3.78 -22.52 3.71
CA GLU A 28 -2.44 -23.10 3.85
C GLU A 28 -2.50 -24.59 4.23
N ALA A 29 -3.36 -24.96 5.18
CA ALA A 29 -3.57 -26.35 5.55
C ALA A 29 -4.07 -27.18 4.35
N TYR A 30 -5.06 -26.66 3.61
CA TYR A 30 -5.56 -27.28 2.38
C TYR A 30 -4.47 -27.43 1.31
N ALA A 31 -3.64 -26.40 1.11
CA ALA A 31 -2.54 -26.44 0.16
C ALA A 31 -1.57 -27.57 0.49
N ARG A 32 -1.17 -27.69 1.76
CA ARG A 32 -0.29 -28.78 2.23
C ARG A 32 -0.91 -30.16 2.04
N GLU A 33 -2.19 -30.33 2.36
CA GLU A 33 -2.88 -31.62 2.20
C GLU A 33 -3.02 -32.05 0.75
N LYS A 34 -3.14 -31.09 -0.18
CA LYS A 34 -3.30 -31.34 -1.62
C LYS A 34 -2.01 -31.25 -2.43
N GLY A 35 -0.88 -30.90 -1.79
CA GLY A 35 0.39 -30.68 -2.49
C GLY A 35 0.36 -29.48 -3.44
N ILE A 36 -0.49 -28.48 -3.16
CA ILE A 36 -0.59 -27.24 -3.94
C ILE A 36 0.43 -26.25 -3.38
N ASP A 37 1.09 -25.49 -4.27
CA ASP A 37 1.94 -24.38 -3.87
C ASP A 37 1.08 -23.27 -3.24
N PRO A 38 1.34 -22.83 -1.99
CA PRO A 38 0.60 -21.73 -1.38
C PRO A 38 0.58 -20.45 -2.22
N ASP A 39 1.64 -20.20 -3.00
CA ASP A 39 1.71 -19.03 -3.88
C ASP A 39 0.65 -19.07 -5.00
N GLU A 40 0.25 -20.26 -5.45
CA GLU A 40 -0.83 -20.45 -6.42
C GLU A 40 -2.17 -19.98 -5.85
N LEU A 41 -2.46 -20.32 -4.59
CA LEU A 41 -3.69 -19.87 -3.91
C LEU A 41 -3.69 -18.36 -3.65
N VAL A 42 -2.52 -17.79 -3.32
CA VAL A 42 -2.37 -16.34 -3.09
C VAL A 42 -2.52 -15.54 -4.39
N ALA A 43 -2.11 -16.11 -5.52
CA ALA A 43 -2.24 -15.53 -6.86
C ALA A 43 -3.61 -15.82 -7.52
N ALA A 44 -4.38 -16.75 -6.98
CA ALA A 44 -5.67 -17.17 -7.53
C ALA A 44 -6.68 -16.02 -7.66
N ARG A 45 -7.51 -16.11 -8.70
CA ARG A 45 -8.56 -15.14 -9.05
C ARG A 45 -9.87 -15.88 -9.30
N LEU A 46 -10.99 -15.24 -8.94
CA LEU A 46 -12.33 -15.75 -9.30
C LEU A 46 -12.68 -15.46 -10.76
N ALA A 47 -12.23 -14.32 -11.29
CA ALA A 47 -12.40 -13.93 -12.68
C ALA A 47 -11.15 -13.20 -13.20
N PRO A 48 -10.88 -13.19 -14.52
CA PRO A 48 -9.64 -12.64 -15.09
C PRO A 48 -9.41 -11.16 -14.80
N ASP A 49 -10.48 -10.38 -14.64
CA ASP A 49 -10.49 -8.94 -14.38
C ASP A 49 -10.43 -8.58 -12.88
N MET A 50 -10.55 -9.56 -11.99
CA MET A 50 -10.52 -9.36 -10.54
C MET A 50 -9.11 -9.33 -9.98
N LEU A 51 -8.92 -8.63 -8.86
CA LEU A 51 -7.68 -8.70 -8.07
C LEU A 51 -7.46 -10.14 -7.55
N PRO A 52 -6.20 -10.59 -7.47
CA PRO A 52 -5.86 -11.86 -6.83
C PRO A 52 -6.19 -11.82 -5.33
N LEU A 53 -6.22 -12.98 -4.68
CA LEU A 53 -6.53 -13.11 -3.25
C LEU A 53 -5.68 -12.16 -2.38
N SER A 54 -4.38 -12.03 -2.68
CA SER A 54 -3.49 -11.04 -2.03
C SER A 54 -4.00 -9.60 -2.12
N GLY A 55 -4.46 -9.18 -3.31
CA GLY A 55 -5.03 -7.86 -3.55
C GLY A 55 -6.36 -7.64 -2.85
N GLN A 56 -7.21 -8.66 -2.78
CA GLN A 56 -8.49 -8.62 -2.05
C GLN A 56 -8.25 -8.46 -0.54
N TYR A 57 -7.30 -9.22 0.03
CA TYR A 57 -6.94 -9.13 1.45
C TYR A 57 -6.39 -7.75 1.80
N GLN A 58 -5.55 -7.19 0.93
CA GLN A 58 -5.04 -5.84 1.07
C GLN A 58 -6.16 -4.80 1.03
N ARG A 59 -7.09 -4.90 0.07
CA ARG A 59 -8.27 -4.01 -0.03
C ARG A 59 -9.15 -4.06 1.22
N ALA A 60 -9.39 -5.25 1.78
CA ALA A 60 -10.15 -5.39 3.03
C ALA A 60 -9.44 -4.67 4.19
N SER A 61 -8.13 -4.87 4.33
CA SER A 61 -7.32 -4.22 5.37
C SER A 61 -7.27 -2.70 5.22
N ASP A 62 -7.11 -2.19 4.00
CA ASP A 62 -7.04 -0.76 3.74
C ASP A 62 -8.41 -0.09 3.89
N SER A 63 -9.50 -0.79 3.56
CA SER A 63 -10.87 -0.29 3.79
C SER A 63 -11.14 -0.09 5.29
N ALA A 64 -10.72 -1.03 6.14
CA ALA A 64 -10.85 -0.90 7.59
C ALA A 64 -10.04 0.30 8.13
N LYS A 65 -8.78 0.45 7.69
CA LYS A 65 -7.93 1.60 8.08
C LYS A 65 -8.53 2.93 7.65
N LEU A 66 -8.99 3.02 6.41
CA LEU A 66 -9.55 4.25 5.85
C LEU A 66 -10.87 4.63 6.53
N ALA A 67 -11.70 3.65 6.85
CA ALA A 67 -12.94 3.88 7.61
C ALA A 67 -12.62 4.50 8.97
N VAL A 68 -11.71 3.91 9.73
CA VAL A 68 -11.31 4.45 11.05
C VAL A 68 -10.71 5.84 10.91
N ALA A 69 -9.77 6.02 9.96
CA ALA A 69 -9.09 7.29 9.76
C ALA A 69 -10.05 8.45 9.41
N ARG A 70 -11.07 8.18 8.58
CA ARG A 70 -12.12 9.15 8.25
C ARG A 70 -12.97 9.52 9.48
N LEU A 71 -13.28 8.54 10.32
CA LEU A 71 -14.08 8.75 11.53
C LEU A 71 -13.33 9.52 12.62
N THR A 72 -12.00 9.41 12.64
CA THR A 72 -11.15 10.11 13.59
C THR A 72 -10.53 11.38 13.02
N ALA A 73 -10.86 11.74 11.77
CA ALA A 73 -10.24 12.85 11.02
C ALA A 73 -8.70 12.79 11.03
N THR A 74 -8.13 11.59 11.01
CA THR A 74 -6.68 11.35 10.96
C THR A 74 -6.27 10.89 9.57
N GLU A 75 -5.00 11.08 9.21
CA GLU A 75 -4.48 10.54 7.96
C GLU A 75 -4.29 9.01 8.02
N ALA A 76 -4.80 8.31 7.01
CA ALA A 76 -4.56 6.87 6.84
C ALA A 76 -3.40 6.65 5.85
N GLN A 77 -2.41 5.85 6.26
CA GLN A 77 -1.34 5.42 5.35
C GLN A 77 -1.77 4.21 4.51
N ILE A 78 -2.10 4.43 3.23
CA ILE A 78 -2.35 3.36 2.26
C ILE A 78 -1.02 2.89 1.65
N ARG A 79 -0.84 1.57 1.43
CA ARG A 79 0.41 0.98 0.90
C ARG A 79 0.78 1.44 -0.54
N GLY A 80 -0.03 2.24 -1.23
CA GLY A 80 0.30 2.85 -2.53
C GLY A 80 0.81 4.30 -2.46
N GLN A 81 0.35 5.09 -1.48
CA GLN A 81 0.68 6.53 -1.40
C GLN A 81 2.15 6.80 -1.07
N ARG A 82 2.81 5.89 -0.35
CA ARG A 82 4.24 6.00 -0.02
C ARG A 82 5.17 6.08 -1.24
N ASN A 83 4.76 5.56 -2.39
CA ASN A 83 5.61 5.52 -3.58
C ASN A 83 5.45 6.76 -4.48
N ASP A 84 4.27 7.38 -4.50
CA ASP A 84 4.04 8.60 -5.30
C ASP A 84 4.70 9.83 -4.66
N ASP A 85 4.61 9.97 -3.33
CA ASP A 85 5.29 11.05 -2.59
C ASP A 85 6.81 10.93 -2.68
N ARG A 86 7.34 9.70 -2.78
CA ARG A 86 8.77 9.44 -2.99
C ARG A 86 9.22 9.70 -4.43
N ARG A 87 8.36 9.47 -5.43
CA ARG A 87 8.68 9.75 -6.84
C ARG A 87 8.69 11.25 -7.11
N THR A 88 7.70 12.00 -6.63
CA THR A 88 7.65 13.46 -6.76
C THR A 88 8.77 14.15 -6.01
N SER A 89 9.09 13.70 -4.79
CA SER A 89 10.21 14.24 -4.00
C SER A 89 11.60 13.86 -4.52
N ARG A 90 11.78 12.69 -5.15
CA ARG A 90 13.03 12.35 -5.85
C ARG A 90 13.19 13.10 -7.17
N ALA A 91 12.12 13.22 -7.97
CA ALA A 91 12.15 13.97 -9.22
C ALA A 91 12.51 15.44 -9.00
N SER A 92 11.90 16.09 -8.00
CA SER A 92 12.21 17.49 -7.64
C SER A 92 13.55 17.70 -6.92
N ARG A 93 14.25 16.62 -6.52
CA ARG A 93 15.66 16.67 -6.08
C ARG A 93 16.62 16.48 -7.25
N GLN A 94 16.30 15.60 -8.20
CA GLN A 94 17.09 15.36 -9.40
C GLN A 94 17.17 16.63 -10.28
N ASP A 95 16.04 17.32 -10.45
CA ASP A 95 15.93 18.54 -11.26
C ASP A 95 16.71 19.73 -10.64
N ARG A 96 16.79 19.79 -9.30
CA ARG A 96 17.62 20.77 -8.57
C ARG A 96 19.13 20.46 -8.61
N GLY A 97 19.51 19.22 -8.88
CA GLY A 97 20.91 18.83 -9.08
C GLY A 97 21.42 19.22 -10.46
N LEU A 98 20.62 18.96 -11.50
CA LEU A 98 20.97 19.25 -12.91
C LEU A 98 21.12 20.76 -13.18
N SER A 99 20.29 21.62 -12.56
CA SER A 99 20.43 23.08 -12.70
C SER A 99 21.69 23.68 -12.05
N ARG A 100 22.41 22.94 -11.21
CA ARG A 100 23.66 23.43 -10.59
C ARG A 100 24.90 23.15 -11.43
N ASP A 101 24.88 22.06 -12.20
CA ASP A 101 26.03 21.67 -13.03
C ASP A 101 26.13 22.50 -14.32
N ASP A 102 25.00 22.96 -14.89
CA ASP A 102 25.01 23.81 -16.10
C ASP A 102 25.53 25.24 -15.88
N ARG A 103 25.53 25.75 -14.64
CA ARG A 103 26.11 27.09 -14.35
C ARG A 103 27.64 27.08 -14.19
N ALA A 104 28.27 25.92 -14.05
CA ALA A 104 29.72 25.81 -13.90
C ALA A 104 30.49 25.74 -15.24
N GLY A 105 29.81 25.43 -16.35
CA GLY A 105 30.43 25.24 -17.67
C GLY A 105 30.56 26.50 -18.54
N SER A 106 29.80 27.57 -18.26
CA SER A 106 29.74 28.75 -19.14
C SER A 106 30.77 29.85 -18.83
N ALA A 107 31.56 29.73 -17.75
CA ALA A 107 32.48 30.80 -17.31
C ALA A 107 33.96 30.62 -17.73
N ARG A 108 34.30 29.63 -18.58
CA ARG A 108 35.70 29.36 -19.00
C ARG A 108 35.94 29.42 -20.51
N ARG A 109 35.21 30.27 -21.22
CA ARG A 109 35.54 30.63 -22.61
C ARG A 109 35.30 32.13 -22.75
N HIS A 110 36.31 32.94 -22.50
CA HIS A 110 36.58 34.29 -23.05
C HIS A 110 37.78 34.82 -22.27
N GLY A 111 38.96 34.77 -22.88
CA GLY A 111 40.21 35.19 -22.26
C GLY A 111 41.43 34.56 -22.93
N ASN A 112 41.60 34.80 -24.23
CA ASN A 112 42.91 34.76 -24.86
C ASN A 112 42.89 35.66 -26.11
N GLU A 113 43.04 36.95 -25.87
CA GLU A 113 43.72 37.92 -26.74
C GLU A 113 44.64 38.76 -25.84
#